data_AF-A0A2E8K6U6-F1
#
_entry.id   AF-A0A2E8K6U6-F1
#
_cell.length_a   1.000
_cell.length_b   1.000
_cell.length_c   1.000
_cell.angle_alpha   90.00
_cell.angle_beta   90.00
_cell.angle_gamma   90.00
#
_symmetry.space_group_name_H-M   'P 1'
#
loop_
_entity.id
_entity.type
_entity.pdbx_description
1 polymer ?
#
loop_
_entity_poly.entity_id
_entity_poly.type
_entity_poly.pdbx_seq_one_letter_code
_entity_poly.pdbx_strand_id
1 'polypeptide(L)'
;PRELRLTSVEHELQFYSGTRRVKSGTYLITDEEGRKREINISPVKEPFAYVGPGYGYGGFHDGKGHGVYRGLLHTEGEVWDVSDPGVVRDLDGDTLPYKMGEGPIRVQENGIVTYGHLAASLVGPYPRYGFT
;
A
#
# COMPACT_ATOMS: atom_id res chain seq x y z
N PRO A 1 -29.28 2.34 -0.80
CA PRO A 1 -28.49 1.19 -1.33
C PRO A 1 -28.61 -0.01 -0.39
N ARG A 2 -28.70 -1.23 -0.93
CA ARG A 2 -28.70 -2.45 -0.11
C ARG A 2 -27.25 -2.82 0.24
N GLU A 3 -26.97 -3.07 1.50
CA GLU A 3 -25.71 -3.66 1.96
C GLU A 3 -25.74 -5.17 1.75
N LEU A 4 -24.63 -5.74 1.30
CA LEU A 4 -24.49 -7.16 1.03
C LEU A 4 -23.24 -7.66 1.76
N ARG A 5 -23.38 -8.78 2.47
CA ARG A 5 -22.25 -9.40 3.15
C ARG A 5 -21.33 -10.06 2.12
N LEU A 6 -20.03 -9.85 2.27
CA LEU A 6 -19.02 -10.63 1.55
C LEU A 6 -18.75 -11.94 2.30
N THR A 7 -18.74 -13.05 1.57
CA THR A 7 -18.52 -14.40 2.11
C THR A 7 -17.11 -14.91 1.84
N SER A 8 -16.47 -14.47 0.74
CA SER A 8 -15.06 -14.73 0.47
C SER A 8 -14.38 -13.60 -0.28
N VAL A 9 -13.06 -13.51 -0.10
CA VAL A 9 -12.17 -12.68 -0.90
C VAL A 9 -10.93 -13.53 -1.22
N GLU A 10 -10.67 -13.75 -2.49
CA GLU A 10 -9.46 -14.38 -3.00
C GLU A 10 -8.64 -13.35 -3.76
N HIS A 11 -7.32 -13.50 -3.80
CA HIS A 11 -6.47 -12.54 -4.48
C HIS A 11 -5.21 -13.14 -5.10
N GLU A 12 -4.83 -12.59 -6.25
CA GLU A 12 -3.63 -12.88 -7.02
C GLU A 12 -2.88 -11.55 -7.20
N LEU A 13 -1.89 -11.28 -6.35
CA LEU A 13 -1.16 -10.02 -6.32
C LEU A 13 0.23 -10.19 -6.93
N GLN A 14 0.64 -9.17 -7.68
CA GLN A 14 2.00 -9.03 -8.20
C GLN A 14 2.72 -7.94 -7.40
N PHE A 15 4.03 -8.11 -7.23
CA PHE A 15 4.86 -7.21 -6.45
C PHE A 15 5.99 -6.62 -7.29
N TYR A 16 6.46 -5.43 -6.93
CA TYR A 16 7.70 -4.91 -7.49
C TYR A 16 8.88 -5.78 -7.03
N SER A 17 9.78 -6.11 -7.96
CA SER A 17 10.91 -7.02 -7.71
C SER A 17 11.74 -6.58 -6.50
N GLY A 18 12.08 -7.53 -5.62
CA GLY A 18 12.86 -7.26 -4.41
C GLY A 18 12.09 -6.52 -3.30
N THR A 19 10.79 -6.26 -3.48
CA THR A 19 9.99 -5.50 -2.51
C THR A 19 8.72 -6.23 -2.10
N ARG A 20 8.06 -5.71 -1.05
CA ARG A 20 6.72 -6.15 -0.60
C ARG A 20 5.59 -5.25 -1.16
N ARG A 21 5.87 -4.48 -2.22
CA ARG A 21 4.95 -3.47 -2.76
C ARG A 21 4.01 -4.08 -3.77
N VAL A 22 2.71 -3.99 -3.53
CA VAL A 22 1.70 -4.39 -4.51
C VAL A 22 1.84 -3.52 -5.76
N LYS A 23 2.07 -4.17 -6.89
CA LYS A 23 2.13 -3.55 -8.21
C LYS A 23 0.76 -3.57 -8.87
N SER A 24 0.14 -4.74 -8.89
CA SER A 24 -1.13 -5.00 -9.56
C SER A 24 -1.70 -6.30 -9.01
N GLY A 25 -2.90 -6.66 -9.43
CA GLY A 25 -3.47 -7.95 -9.09
C GLY A 25 -4.95 -8.05 -9.38
N THR A 26 -5.48 -9.21 -9.03
CA THR A 26 -6.88 -9.54 -9.21
C THR A 26 -7.46 -9.92 -7.85
N TYR A 27 -8.65 -9.41 -7.56
CA TYR A 27 -9.48 -9.84 -6.44
C TYR A 27 -10.71 -10.56 -6.99
N LEU A 28 -11.02 -11.73 -6.44
CA LEU A 28 -12.28 -12.41 -6.65
C LEU A 28 -13.09 -12.31 -5.35
N ILE A 29 -14.19 -11.57 -5.40
CA ILE A 29 -15.07 -11.34 -4.24
C ILE A 29 -16.35 -12.13 -4.44
N THR A 30 -16.75 -12.89 -3.42
CA THR A 30 -18.05 -13.58 -3.39
C THR A 30 -18.95 -12.94 -2.34
N ASP A 31 -20.20 -12.65 -2.70
CA ASP A 31 -21.21 -12.15 -1.75
C ASP A 31 -22.08 -13.27 -1.14
N GLU A 32 -22.99 -12.91 -0.24
CA GLU A 32 -23.91 -13.85 0.43
C GLU A 32 -24.95 -14.47 -0.51
N GLU A 33 -25.14 -13.92 -1.70
CA GLU A 33 -26.01 -14.46 -2.75
C GLU A 33 -25.23 -15.37 -3.72
N GLY A 34 -23.94 -15.60 -3.46
CA GLY A 34 -23.05 -16.43 -4.28
C GLY A 34 -22.57 -15.73 -5.56
N ARG A 35 -22.85 -14.43 -5.73
CA ARG A 35 -22.35 -13.69 -6.89
C ARG A 35 -20.86 -13.45 -6.76
N LYS A 36 -20.15 -13.66 -7.86
CA LYS A 36 -18.71 -13.45 -7.96
C LYS A 36 -18.41 -12.18 -8.75
N ARG A 37 -17.51 -11.37 -8.21
CA ARG A 37 -17.02 -10.14 -8.85
C ARG A 37 -15.51 -10.22 -8.96
N GLU A 38 -15.02 -10.17 -10.19
CA GLU A 38 -13.59 -10.10 -10.47
C GLU A 38 -13.19 -8.64 -10.67
N ILE A 39 -12.27 -8.18 -9.82
CA ILE A 39 -11.77 -6.80 -9.83
C ILE A 39 -10.28 -6.85 -10.12
N ASN A 40 -9.88 -6.25 -11.23
CA ASN A 40 -8.50 -6.14 -11.65
C ASN A 40 -7.97 -4.75 -11.30
N ILE A 41 -6.80 -4.69 -10.65
CA ILE A 41 -6.13 -3.45 -10.27
C ILE A 41 -4.77 -3.34 -10.96
N SER A 42 -4.45 -2.14 -11.41
CA SER A 42 -3.15 -1.81 -12.01
C SER A 42 -2.74 -0.39 -11.65
N PRO A 43 -1.43 -0.08 -11.57
CA PRO A 43 -0.98 1.25 -11.20
C PRO A 43 -1.24 2.22 -12.34
N VAL A 44 -1.77 3.42 -12.04
CA VAL A 44 -1.75 4.53 -13.02
C VAL A 44 -0.35 5.11 -13.12
N LYS A 45 0.33 5.16 -11.98
CA LYS A 45 1.74 5.50 -11.81
C LYS A 45 2.30 4.63 -10.69
N GLU A 46 3.61 4.48 -10.64
CA GLU A 46 4.27 3.81 -9.52
C GLU A 46 3.78 4.41 -8.18
N PRO A 47 3.49 3.55 -7.17
CA PRO A 47 3.07 4.06 -5.87
C PRO A 47 4.18 4.93 -5.27
N PHE A 48 3.81 5.89 -4.43
CA PHE A 48 4.77 6.58 -3.57
C PHE A 48 4.81 5.85 -2.22
N ALA A 49 5.90 5.97 -1.45
CA ALA A 49 5.87 5.48 -0.08
C ALA A 49 5.12 6.47 0.81
N TYR A 50 4.62 5.97 1.92
CA TYR A 50 4.08 6.84 2.95
C TYR A 50 4.88 6.61 4.23
N VAL A 51 5.97 7.37 4.38
CA VAL A 51 6.83 7.32 5.56
C VAL A 51 6.34 8.31 6.60
N GLY A 52 6.05 9.54 6.15
CA GLY A 52 5.54 10.69 6.90
C GLY A 52 5.18 10.44 8.37
N PRO A 53 3.90 10.29 8.77
CA PRO A 53 3.49 10.32 10.18
C PRO A 53 4.11 9.24 11.11
N GLY A 54 4.92 8.33 10.57
CA GLY A 54 5.54 7.23 11.31
C GLY A 54 4.92 5.87 11.02
N TYR A 55 4.12 5.75 9.94
CA TYR A 55 3.45 4.51 9.53
C TYR A 55 4.41 3.42 9.06
N GLY A 56 5.57 3.78 8.47
CA GLY A 56 6.53 2.82 7.93
C GLY A 56 7.49 2.23 8.97
N TYR A 57 7.92 3.01 9.95
CA TYR A 57 9.11 2.67 10.76
C TYR A 57 8.89 2.72 12.27
N GLY A 58 7.63 2.83 12.69
CA GLY A 58 7.30 3.06 14.08
C GLY A 58 7.77 4.45 14.48
N GLY A 59 7.28 5.51 13.86
CA GLY A 59 7.80 6.87 14.03
C GLY A 59 8.76 7.24 12.90
N PHE A 60 8.85 8.53 12.58
CA PHE A 60 9.60 9.01 11.42
C PHE A 60 11.11 9.01 11.69
N HIS A 61 11.58 9.77 12.69
CA HIS A 61 13.01 9.85 13.02
C HIS A 61 13.43 9.03 14.25
N ASP A 62 12.56 8.85 15.24
CA ASP A 62 12.95 8.36 16.57
C ASP A 62 12.56 6.91 16.89
N GLY A 63 11.86 6.23 15.98
CA GLY A 63 11.43 4.85 16.20
C GLY A 63 10.41 4.65 17.33
N LYS A 64 9.75 5.70 17.84
CA LYS A 64 8.80 5.59 18.97
C LYS A 64 7.34 5.27 18.63
N GLY A 65 6.97 5.34 17.37
CA GLY A 65 5.63 5.03 16.88
C GLY A 65 4.87 6.26 16.38
N HIS A 66 3.81 5.99 15.63
CA HIS A 66 2.79 6.97 15.26
C HIS A 66 2.05 7.46 16.51
N GLY A 67 1.74 8.76 16.58
CA GLY A 67 0.93 9.34 17.67
C GLY A 67 1.66 9.64 18.98
N VAL A 68 2.99 9.46 19.03
CA VAL A 68 3.79 9.86 20.19
C VAL A 68 3.95 11.38 20.24
N TYR A 69 3.69 11.99 21.39
CA TYR A 69 3.91 13.42 21.61
C TYR A 69 5.40 13.74 21.63
N ARG A 70 5.84 14.66 20.77
CA ARG A 70 7.26 15.06 20.61
C ARG A 70 7.52 16.53 20.99
N GLY A 71 6.51 17.21 21.52
CA GLY A 71 6.57 18.64 21.85
C GLY A 71 5.66 19.48 20.96
N LEU A 72 5.28 20.66 21.46
CA LEU A 72 4.33 21.56 20.79
C LEU A 72 4.83 22.07 19.43
N LEU A 73 6.14 22.11 19.22
CA LEU A 73 6.79 22.65 18.02
C LEU A 73 7.70 21.61 17.35
N HIS A 74 7.45 20.33 17.57
CA HIS A 74 8.23 19.29 16.92
C HIS A 74 7.88 19.23 15.43
N THR A 75 8.91 19.28 14.59
CA THR A 75 8.78 19.19 13.14
C THR A 75 9.74 18.13 12.60
N GLU A 76 9.24 17.30 11.71
CA GLU A 76 9.98 16.28 10.99
C GLU A 76 9.46 16.22 9.55
N GLY A 77 10.28 15.76 8.62
CA GLY A 77 9.92 15.75 7.19
C GLY A 77 10.92 14.99 6.35
N GLU A 78 10.51 14.60 5.14
CA GLU A 78 11.25 13.78 4.21
C GLU A 78 11.51 14.51 2.88
N VAL A 79 12.56 14.08 2.19
CA VAL A 79 12.89 14.55 0.84
C VAL A 79 12.69 13.40 -0.14
N TRP A 80 11.86 13.66 -1.15
CA TRP A 80 11.52 12.69 -2.18
C TRP A 80 12.35 12.90 -3.43
N ASP A 81 13.02 11.83 -3.88
CA ASP A 81 13.54 11.76 -5.24
C ASP A 81 12.43 11.32 -6.19
N VAL A 82 11.85 12.27 -6.92
CA VAL A 82 10.74 11.99 -7.85
C VAL A 82 11.18 11.28 -9.13
N SER A 83 12.49 11.02 -9.32
CA SER A 83 13.01 10.21 -10.42
C SER A 83 12.93 8.70 -10.16
N ASP A 84 12.88 8.30 -8.88
CA ASP A 84 12.63 6.91 -8.45
C ASP A 84 11.59 6.87 -7.30
N PRO A 85 10.33 6.51 -7.60
CA PRO A 85 9.24 6.49 -6.63
C PRO A 85 9.37 5.37 -5.58
N GLY A 86 10.43 4.57 -5.60
CA GLY A 86 10.71 3.52 -4.63
C GLY A 86 11.78 3.83 -3.60
N VAL A 87 12.54 4.90 -3.76
CA VAL A 87 13.62 5.25 -2.82
C VAL A 87 13.15 6.38 -1.92
N VAL A 88 12.93 6.05 -0.65
CA VAL A 88 12.73 7.06 0.39
C VAL A 88 14.00 7.20 1.21
N ARG A 89 14.34 8.43 1.53
CA ARG A 89 15.49 8.76 2.36
C ARG A 89 15.05 9.53 3.61
N ASP A 90 15.73 9.28 4.73
CA ASP A 90 15.56 10.10 5.93
C ASP A 90 16.30 11.44 5.79
N LEU A 91 16.33 12.20 6.90
CA LEU A 91 17.01 13.50 6.98
C LEU A 91 18.54 13.39 6.85
N ASP A 92 19.10 12.23 7.18
CA ASP A 92 20.54 11.95 7.07
C ASP A 92 20.92 11.45 5.66
N GLY A 93 19.93 11.15 4.82
CA GLY A 93 20.08 10.69 3.45
C GLY A 93 20.11 9.17 3.29
N ASP A 94 19.91 8.42 4.39
CA ASP A 94 19.92 6.97 4.39
C ASP A 94 18.63 6.40 3.79
N THR A 95 18.75 5.32 3.02
CA THR A 95 17.60 4.69 2.37
C THR A 95 16.75 3.93 3.38
N LEU A 96 15.47 4.30 3.47
CA LEU A 96 14.52 3.69 4.40
C LEU A 96 13.84 2.44 3.79
N PRO A 97 13.71 1.33 4.53
CA PRO A 97 13.14 0.08 4.01
C PRO A 97 11.61 0.17 3.82
N TYR A 98 11.18 0.47 2.60
CA TYR A 98 9.77 0.66 2.23
C TYR A 98 8.79 -0.42 2.78
N LYS A 99 7.82 -0.01 3.62
CA LYS A 99 6.78 -0.92 4.16
C LYS A 99 5.36 -0.69 3.63
N MET A 100 4.99 0.56 3.33
CA MET A 100 3.66 0.93 2.85
C MET A 100 3.76 1.68 1.54
N GLY A 101 2.92 1.28 0.58
CA GLY A 101 2.79 1.96 -0.68
C GLY A 101 1.40 2.43 -0.99
N GLU A 102 1.34 3.67 -1.46
CA GLU A 102 0.10 4.36 -1.77
C GLU A 102 0.13 4.94 -3.18
N GLY A 103 -1.00 4.93 -3.89
CA GLY A 103 -1.02 5.50 -5.23
C GLY A 103 -2.33 5.36 -5.97
N PRO A 104 -2.52 6.16 -7.03
CA PRO A 104 -3.66 6.04 -7.91
C PRO A 104 -3.58 4.73 -8.69
N ILE A 105 -4.67 3.96 -8.66
CA ILE A 105 -4.82 2.72 -9.40
C ILE A 105 -5.97 2.82 -10.40
N ARG A 106 -5.80 2.16 -11.53
CA ARG A 106 -6.88 1.83 -12.44
C ARG A 106 -7.55 0.56 -11.91
N VAL A 107 -8.88 0.61 -11.82
CA VAL A 107 -9.73 -0.50 -11.38
C VAL A 107 -10.60 -0.93 -12.56
N GLN A 108 -10.63 -2.23 -12.86
CA GLN A 108 -11.43 -2.78 -13.94
C GLN A 108 -12.31 -3.93 -13.44
N GLU A 109 -13.60 -3.86 -13.77
CA GLU A 109 -14.60 -4.89 -13.47
C GLU A 109 -15.57 -4.97 -14.65
N ASN A 110 -15.84 -6.17 -15.17
CA ASN A 110 -16.78 -6.40 -16.29
C ASN A 110 -16.56 -5.49 -17.52
N GLY A 111 -15.30 -5.17 -17.83
CA GLY A 111 -14.92 -4.28 -18.94
C GLY A 111 -15.07 -2.79 -18.64
N ILE A 112 -15.64 -2.41 -17.51
CA ILE A 112 -15.75 -1.02 -17.06
C ILE A 112 -14.47 -0.62 -16.34
N VAL A 113 -13.93 0.54 -16.70
CA VAL A 113 -12.71 1.09 -16.10
C VAL A 113 -13.07 2.28 -15.23
N THR A 114 -12.57 2.26 -14.00
CA THR A 114 -12.62 3.37 -13.05
C THR A 114 -11.24 3.59 -12.43
N TYR A 115 -11.14 4.58 -11.55
CA TYR A 115 -9.91 4.91 -10.85
C TYR A 115 -10.18 4.96 -9.36
N GLY A 116 -9.17 4.58 -8.59
CA GLY A 116 -9.23 4.56 -7.13
C GLY A 116 -7.86 4.83 -6.52
N HIS A 117 -7.81 4.70 -5.20
CA HIS A 117 -6.58 4.81 -4.42
C HIS A 117 -6.30 3.46 -3.77
N LEU A 118 -5.08 2.95 -3.92
CA LEU A 118 -4.61 1.78 -3.19
C LEU A 118 -3.62 2.24 -2.15
N ALA A 119 -3.93 1.98 -0.88
CA ALA A 119 -2.99 2.04 0.23
C ALA A 119 -2.75 0.62 0.74
N ALA A 120 -1.55 0.08 0.52
CA ALA A 120 -1.23 -1.30 0.84
C ALA A 120 0.06 -1.41 1.65
N SER A 121 -0.02 -2.15 2.75
CA SER A 121 1.11 -2.62 3.55
C SER A 121 1.08 -4.13 3.64
N LEU A 122 2.21 -4.79 3.44
CA LEU A 122 2.36 -6.22 3.69
C LEU A 122 3.35 -6.44 4.82
N VAL A 123 2.83 -6.79 5.99
CA VAL A 123 3.60 -6.93 7.24
C VAL A 123 3.60 -8.39 7.68
N GLY A 124 4.77 -8.89 8.10
CA GLY A 124 4.94 -10.26 8.59
C GLY A 124 5.02 -11.33 7.50
N PRO A 125 5.09 -12.61 7.87
CA PRO A 125 5.15 -13.71 6.92
C PRO A 125 3.89 -13.78 6.08
N TYR A 126 4.06 -13.94 4.77
CA TYR A 126 2.97 -14.16 3.83
C TYR A 126 3.35 -15.24 2.80
N PRO A 127 3.28 -16.53 3.19
CA PRO A 127 3.83 -17.63 2.40
C PRO A 127 3.25 -17.77 1.00
N ARG A 128 1.98 -17.37 0.79
CA ARG A 128 1.33 -17.41 -0.54
C ARG A 128 2.16 -16.69 -1.61
N TYR A 129 2.87 -15.62 -1.23
CA TYR A 129 3.71 -14.84 -2.12
C TYR A 129 5.21 -14.99 -1.84
N GLY A 130 5.60 -16.02 -1.09
CA GLY A 130 7.00 -16.31 -0.78
C GLY A 130 7.64 -15.36 0.23
N PHE A 131 6.86 -14.54 0.93
CA PHE A 131 7.38 -13.68 1.99
C PHE A 131 7.47 -14.47 3.30
N THR A 132 8.69 -14.62 3.82
CA THR A 132 8.95 -15.22 5.14
C THR A 132 9.11 -14.16 6.22
#